data_AF-A0AA88J4B7-F1
#
_entry.id   AF-A0AA88J4B7-F1
#
_cell.length_a   1.000
_cell.length_b   1.000
_cell.length_c   1.000
_cell.angle_alpha   90.00
_cell.angle_beta   90.00
_cell.angle_gamma   90.00
#
_symmetry.space_group_name_H-M   'P 1'
#
loop_
_entity.id
_entity.type
_entity.pdbx_description
1 polymer ?
#
loop_
_entity_poly.entity_id
_entity_poly.type
_entity_poly.pdbx_seq_one_letter_code
_entity_poly.pdbx_strand_id
1 'polypeptide(L)'
;MQLEISVNEVEQFYSTKGSSIVKDKDREKHFSNFKLQQQDASQREAAASRRMQELMRQFATILRQANTSNFLIVFITLHKWAWPFMDPVDVEGLGLLDYYQVIDKPMDIGTIKTKMEAKDGTGYKNVREIYADVRLVFKNAMKYNDEKDDVHVMAKTLLEKFEEKWLQLLPKVAEEEKRREEEEAKAQLDMQLTQEAAYASIARDTRNELYDLDMHLRQLKVTVVKKCRFAPDPSLLYFFLAE
;
A
#
# COMPACT_ATOMS: atom_id res chain seq x y z
N MET A 1 33.61 -1.42 51.89
CA MET A 1 34.73 -1.34 50.93
C MET A 1 35.03 -2.68 50.26
N GLN A 2 35.26 -3.78 51.00
CA GLN A 2 35.61 -5.08 50.39
C GLN A 2 34.45 -5.77 49.63
N LEU A 3 33.21 -5.65 50.11
CA LEU A 3 32.01 -6.15 49.43
C LEU A 3 31.70 -5.43 48.11
N GLU A 4 32.00 -4.14 48.04
CA GLU A 4 31.75 -3.29 46.87
C GLU A 4 32.79 -3.53 45.77
N ILE A 5 34.02 -3.87 46.18
CA ILE A 5 35.06 -4.37 45.28
C ILE A 5 34.66 -5.74 44.71
N SER A 6 34.14 -6.66 45.54
CA SER A 6 33.71 -7.98 45.07
C SER A 6 32.47 -7.93 44.15
N VAL A 7 31.54 -6.99 44.36
CA VAL A 7 30.41 -6.79 43.45
C VAL A 7 30.89 -6.20 42.12
N ASN A 8 31.79 -5.23 42.13
CA ASN A 8 32.38 -4.66 40.90
C ASN A 8 33.24 -5.67 40.13
N GLU A 9 33.96 -6.56 40.83
CA GLU A 9 34.74 -7.65 40.18
C GLU A 9 33.82 -8.68 39.53
N VAL A 10 32.66 -8.96 40.13
CA VAL A 10 31.65 -9.85 39.55
C VAL A 10 30.95 -9.18 38.36
N GLU A 11 30.59 -7.89 38.46
CA GLU A 11 30.04 -7.12 37.34
C GLU A 11 31.02 -7.01 36.18
N GLN A 12 32.30 -6.71 36.43
CA GLN A 12 33.33 -6.70 35.38
C GLN A 12 33.55 -8.07 34.74
N PHE A 13 33.50 -9.16 35.52
CA PHE A 13 33.65 -10.52 34.99
C PHE A 13 32.53 -10.89 34.02
N TYR A 14 31.27 -10.51 34.31
CA TYR A 14 30.15 -10.70 33.40
C TYR A 14 30.11 -9.67 32.26
N SER A 15 30.68 -8.48 32.44
CA SER A 15 30.82 -7.48 31.38
C SER A 15 31.91 -7.84 30.36
N THR A 16 32.97 -8.56 30.76
CA THR A 16 34.05 -9.02 29.87
C THR A 16 33.80 -10.40 29.26
N LYS A 17 33.04 -11.30 29.93
CA LYS A 17 32.59 -12.58 29.34
C LYS A 17 31.23 -12.53 28.65
N GLY A 18 30.49 -11.42 28.76
CA GLY A 18 29.26 -11.17 28.01
C GLY A 18 29.47 -10.89 26.53
N SER A 19 30.73 -10.80 26.08
CA SER A 19 31.10 -10.76 24.68
C SER A 19 31.63 -12.13 24.28
N SER A 20 30.97 -12.77 23.31
CA SER A 20 31.27 -14.07 22.70
C SER A 20 30.92 -15.32 23.54
N ILE A 21 29.72 -15.86 23.29
CA ILE A 21 29.48 -17.21 22.73
C ILE A 21 27.95 -17.44 22.79
N VAL A 22 27.32 -17.61 21.61
CA VAL A 22 25.86 -17.70 21.31
C VAL A 22 25.21 -16.29 21.20
N LYS A 23 24.91 -15.67 20.05
CA LYS A 23 24.77 -16.06 18.64
C LYS A 23 25.01 -14.84 17.74
N ASP A 24 26.17 -14.72 17.11
CA ASP A 24 26.37 -13.77 16.00
C ASP A 24 25.50 -14.16 14.79
N LYS A 25 25.23 -15.47 14.64
CA LYS A 25 24.30 -16.02 13.64
C LYS A 25 22.83 -15.58 13.80
N ASP A 26 22.36 -15.19 14.98
CA ASP A 26 20.94 -14.87 15.17
C ASP A 26 20.63 -13.38 15.01
N ARG A 27 21.59 -12.46 15.23
CA ARG A 27 21.49 -11.05 14.78
C ARG A 27 21.59 -10.94 13.26
N GLU A 28 22.48 -11.71 12.63
CA GLU A 28 22.50 -11.84 11.17
C GLU A 28 21.22 -12.47 10.64
N LYS A 29 20.62 -13.47 11.33
CA LYS A 29 19.27 -13.98 10.98
C LYS A 29 18.18 -12.95 11.17
N HIS A 30 18.23 -12.09 12.17
CA HIS A 30 17.22 -11.04 12.36
C HIS A 30 17.32 -9.94 11.30
N PHE A 31 18.55 -9.52 10.93
CA PHE A 31 18.82 -8.60 9.83
C PHE A 31 18.52 -9.22 8.46
N SER A 32 18.82 -10.49 8.27
CA SER A 32 18.48 -11.22 7.04
C SER A 32 17.01 -11.57 6.98
N ASN A 33 16.29 -11.79 8.09
CA ASN A 33 14.83 -11.91 8.13
C ASN A 33 14.16 -10.58 7.80
N PHE A 34 14.65 -9.45 8.32
CA PHE A 34 14.12 -8.13 7.96
C PHE A 34 14.41 -7.75 6.51
N LYS A 35 15.62 -8.06 6.00
CA LYS A 35 15.94 -7.96 4.56
C LYS A 35 15.11 -8.94 3.73
N LEU A 36 14.91 -10.18 4.17
CA LEU A 36 14.05 -11.16 3.49
C LEU A 36 12.60 -10.68 3.48
N GLN A 37 12.10 -10.04 4.54
CA GLN A 37 10.73 -9.55 4.63
C GLN A 37 10.50 -8.31 3.76
N GLN A 38 11.51 -7.43 3.68
CA GLN A 38 11.49 -6.27 2.78
C GLN A 38 11.68 -6.68 1.31
N GLN A 39 12.49 -7.70 1.06
CA GLN A 39 12.69 -8.31 -0.25
C GLN A 39 11.48 -9.16 -0.67
N ASP A 40 10.79 -9.84 0.26
CA ASP A 40 9.54 -10.56 0.04
C ASP A 40 8.38 -9.57 -0.15
N ALA A 41 8.34 -8.43 0.55
CA ALA A 41 7.39 -7.36 0.28
C ALA A 41 7.62 -6.74 -1.12
N SER A 42 8.87 -6.44 -1.48
CA SER A 42 9.22 -5.94 -2.81
C SER A 42 8.98 -6.99 -3.91
N GLN A 43 9.23 -8.27 -3.64
CA GLN A 43 8.90 -9.35 -4.57
C GLN A 43 7.41 -9.60 -4.67
N ARG A 44 6.64 -9.45 -3.58
CA ARG A 44 5.17 -9.52 -3.59
C ARG A 44 4.56 -8.35 -4.35
N GLU A 45 5.12 -7.15 -4.22
CA GLU A 45 4.73 -5.95 -4.96
C GLU A 45 5.13 -6.03 -6.43
N ALA A 46 6.33 -6.54 -6.74
CA ALA A 46 6.76 -6.81 -8.12
C ALA A 46 5.99 -7.98 -8.74
N ALA A 47 5.61 -8.99 -7.96
CA ALA A 47 4.77 -10.09 -8.41
C ALA A 47 3.31 -9.65 -8.52
N ALA A 48 2.82 -8.73 -7.69
CA ALA A 48 1.52 -8.09 -7.83
C ALA A 48 1.51 -7.20 -9.08
N SER A 49 2.59 -6.45 -9.35
CA SER A 49 2.77 -5.66 -10.57
C SER A 49 2.90 -6.56 -11.80
N ARG A 50 3.61 -7.69 -11.74
CA ARG A 50 3.67 -8.67 -12.84
C ARG A 50 2.35 -9.41 -13.03
N ARG A 51 1.62 -9.73 -11.96
CA ARG A 51 0.27 -10.31 -12.03
C ARG A 51 -0.74 -9.29 -12.54
N MET A 52 -0.59 -8.01 -12.23
CA MET A 52 -1.37 -6.90 -12.77
C MET A 52 -1.03 -6.69 -14.24
N GLN A 53 0.24 -6.74 -14.64
CA GLN A 53 0.66 -6.70 -16.04
C GLN A 53 0.19 -7.93 -16.81
N GLU A 54 0.21 -9.12 -16.20
CA GLU A 54 -0.28 -10.37 -16.79
C GLU A 54 -1.81 -10.40 -16.83
N LEU A 55 -2.51 -9.84 -15.83
CA LEU A 55 -3.93 -9.54 -15.91
C LEU A 55 -4.13 -8.61 -17.10
N MET A 56 -3.46 -7.46 -17.16
CA MET A 56 -3.56 -6.51 -18.28
C MET A 56 -3.22 -7.15 -19.63
N ARG A 57 -2.36 -8.18 -19.66
CA ARG A 57 -1.98 -8.95 -20.86
C ARG A 57 -3.00 -10.06 -21.20
N GLN A 58 -3.57 -10.75 -20.22
CA GLN A 58 -4.62 -11.76 -20.39
C GLN A 58 -5.94 -11.08 -20.72
N PHE A 59 -6.23 -9.95 -20.08
CA PHE A 59 -7.17 -8.94 -20.53
C PHE A 59 -6.82 -8.55 -21.97
N ALA A 60 -5.61 -8.09 -22.32
CA ALA A 60 -5.26 -7.75 -23.71
C ALA A 60 -5.44 -8.89 -24.73
N THR A 61 -5.32 -10.16 -24.31
CA THR A 61 -5.45 -11.34 -25.18
C THR A 61 -6.90 -11.79 -25.34
N ILE A 62 -7.71 -11.72 -24.28
CA ILE A 62 -9.16 -11.91 -24.31
C ILE A 62 -9.85 -10.73 -25.04
N LEU A 63 -9.26 -9.53 -24.96
CA LEU A 63 -9.65 -8.27 -25.62
C LEU A 63 -9.27 -8.19 -27.11
N ARG A 64 -8.69 -9.25 -27.71
CA ARG A 64 -8.60 -9.34 -29.18
C ARG A 64 -9.99 -9.43 -29.82
N GLN A 65 -11.03 -9.70 -29.01
CA GLN A 65 -12.42 -9.40 -29.32
C GLN A 65 -12.94 -8.29 -28.36
N ALA A 66 -12.98 -7.07 -28.87
CA ALA A 66 -13.69 -5.88 -28.36
C ALA A 66 -13.25 -5.27 -27.00
N ASN A 67 -12.41 -4.23 -27.12
CA ASN A 67 -12.42 -2.93 -26.42
C ASN A 67 -13.49 -2.74 -25.31
N THR A 68 -13.11 -2.31 -24.10
CA THR A 68 -14.10 -1.74 -23.13
C THR A 68 -13.56 -0.71 -22.14
N SER A 69 -12.67 0.15 -22.62
CA SER A 69 -12.57 1.56 -22.20
C SER A 69 -12.25 2.43 -23.43
N ASN A 70 -11.53 1.84 -24.40
CA ASN A 70 -11.53 2.30 -25.78
C ASN A 70 -12.89 2.22 -26.47
N PHE A 71 -13.85 1.38 -26.08
CA PHE A 71 -15.08 1.18 -26.86
C PHE A 71 -16.06 2.35 -26.85
N LEU A 72 -16.27 2.99 -25.68
CA LEU A 72 -17.25 4.07 -25.53
C LEU A 72 -16.73 5.37 -26.15
N ILE A 73 -15.46 5.70 -25.90
CA ILE A 73 -14.79 6.82 -26.56
C ILE A 73 -14.60 6.55 -28.04
N VAL A 74 -14.20 5.34 -28.47
CA VAL A 74 -14.12 5.02 -29.92
C VAL A 74 -15.48 5.19 -30.59
N PHE A 75 -16.55 4.68 -30.00
CA PHE A 75 -17.91 4.85 -30.53
C PHE A 75 -18.27 6.34 -30.73
N ILE A 76 -17.97 7.19 -29.75
CA ILE A 76 -18.19 8.63 -29.86
C ILE A 76 -17.25 9.23 -30.91
N THR A 77 -15.95 8.93 -30.89
CA THR A 77 -14.96 9.54 -31.80
C THR A 77 -15.12 9.16 -33.26
N LEU A 78 -15.76 8.02 -33.55
CA LEU A 78 -16.10 7.59 -34.90
C LEU A 78 -17.42 8.20 -35.40
N HIS A 79 -18.18 8.85 -34.53
CA HIS A 79 -19.41 9.51 -34.93
C HIS A 79 -19.09 10.74 -35.78
N LYS A 80 -19.82 10.94 -36.89
CA LYS A 80 -19.64 12.08 -37.81
C LYS A 80 -19.79 13.46 -37.16
N TRP A 81 -20.36 13.52 -35.95
CA TRP A 81 -20.56 14.76 -35.18
C TRP A 81 -19.56 14.92 -34.03
N ALA A 82 -18.55 14.06 -33.92
CA ALA A 82 -17.59 14.14 -32.83
C ALA A 82 -16.57 15.26 -32.99
N TRP A 83 -16.32 15.69 -34.24
CA TRP A 83 -15.21 16.57 -34.58
C TRP A 83 -15.07 17.86 -33.74
N PRO A 84 -16.15 18.58 -33.31
CA PRO A 84 -16.00 19.78 -32.50
C PRO A 84 -15.50 19.51 -31.09
N PHE A 85 -15.57 18.25 -30.65
CA PHE A 85 -15.29 17.82 -29.29
C PHE A 85 -13.95 17.08 -29.19
N MET A 86 -13.21 16.96 -30.29
CA MET A 86 -11.99 16.14 -30.34
C MET A 86 -10.79 16.84 -29.74
N ASP A 87 -10.76 18.17 -29.80
CA ASP A 87 -9.67 19.01 -29.32
C ASP A 87 -10.22 20.12 -28.42
N PRO A 88 -9.38 20.76 -27.58
CA PRO A 88 -9.79 21.92 -26.80
C PRO A 88 -10.41 23.01 -27.68
N VAL A 89 -11.41 23.73 -27.16
CA VAL A 89 -12.06 24.84 -27.88
C VAL A 89 -11.03 25.93 -28.16
N ASP A 90 -10.85 26.26 -29.44
CA ASP A 90 -9.99 27.37 -29.90
C ASP A 90 -10.68 28.72 -29.67
N VAL A 91 -10.67 29.17 -28.41
CA VAL A 91 -11.35 30.40 -27.99
C VAL A 91 -10.77 31.65 -28.67
N GLU A 92 -9.48 31.66 -28.98
CA GLU A 92 -8.83 32.80 -29.64
C GLU A 92 -9.20 32.84 -31.12
N GLY A 93 -9.07 31.70 -31.82
CA GLY A 93 -9.41 31.60 -33.25
C GLY A 93 -10.89 31.82 -33.54
N LEU A 94 -11.76 31.51 -32.58
CA LEU A 94 -13.21 31.72 -32.67
C LEU A 94 -13.69 33.06 -32.08
N GLY A 95 -12.81 33.84 -31.44
CA GLY A 95 -13.15 35.13 -30.83
C GLY A 95 -14.09 35.05 -29.62
N LEU A 96 -14.04 33.96 -28.86
CA LEU A 96 -14.92 33.65 -27.74
C LEU A 96 -14.40 34.24 -26.41
N LEU A 97 -14.50 35.56 -26.27
CA LEU A 97 -13.90 36.32 -25.16
C LEU A 97 -14.49 36.00 -23.76
N ASP A 98 -15.69 35.44 -23.72
CA ASP A 98 -16.44 35.09 -22.52
C ASP A 98 -16.41 33.59 -22.19
N TYR A 99 -15.78 32.75 -23.03
CA TYR A 99 -15.81 31.29 -22.86
C TYR A 99 -15.38 30.82 -21.48
N TYR A 100 -14.24 31.29 -20.97
CA TYR A 100 -13.75 30.92 -19.64
C TYR A 100 -14.46 31.63 -18.48
N GLN A 101 -15.33 32.60 -18.78
CA GLN A 101 -16.24 33.19 -17.79
C GLN A 101 -17.51 32.33 -17.62
N VAL A 102 -17.91 31.66 -18.70
CA VAL A 102 -19.09 30.77 -18.72
C VAL A 102 -18.72 29.33 -18.37
N ILE A 103 -17.56 28.83 -18.81
CA ILE A 103 -17.13 27.43 -18.67
C ILE A 103 -15.98 27.31 -17.66
N ASP A 104 -16.30 26.79 -16.48
CA ASP A 104 -15.38 26.67 -15.36
C ASP A 104 -14.28 25.63 -15.57
N LYS A 105 -14.63 24.48 -16.17
CA LYS A 105 -13.72 23.36 -16.41
C LYS A 105 -13.84 22.91 -17.87
N PRO A 106 -13.05 23.49 -18.79
CA PRO A 106 -12.96 23.02 -20.16
C PRO A 106 -12.55 21.54 -20.23
N MET A 107 -13.09 20.82 -21.21
CA MET A 107 -12.76 19.41 -21.44
C MET A 107 -13.07 19.05 -22.89
N ASP A 108 -12.30 18.12 -23.44
CA ASP A 108 -12.43 17.58 -24.79
C ASP A 108 -12.01 16.10 -24.83
N ILE A 109 -12.38 15.40 -25.90
CA ILE A 109 -12.15 13.96 -26.03
C ILE A 109 -10.66 13.63 -26.22
N GLY A 110 -9.86 14.52 -26.82
CA GLY A 110 -8.42 14.38 -26.96
C GLY A 110 -7.72 14.36 -25.61
N THR A 111 -8.03 15.33 -24.75
CA THR A 111 -7.56 15.40 -23.37
C THR A 111 -7.94 14.15 -22.58
N ILE A 112 -9.20 13.68 -22.73
CA ILE A 112 -9.65 12.44 -22.08
C ILE A 112 -8.82 11.25 -22.56
N LYS A 113 -8.56 11.10 -23.86
CA LYS A 113 -7.71 10.03 -24.40
C LYS A 113 -6.30 10.07 -23.82
N THR A 114 -5.65 11.23 -23.82
CA THR A 114 -4.32 11.40 -23.24
C THR A 114 -4.29 10.99 -21.77
N LYS A 115 -5.29 11.39 -20.99
CA LYS A 115 -5.40 11.04 -19.57
C LYS A 115 -5.69 9.55 -19.34
N MET A 116 -6.37 8.87 -20.26
CA MET A 116 -6.54 7.42 -20.21
C MET A 116 -5.24 6.65 -20.49
N GLU A 117 -4.35 7.22 -21.30
CA GLU A 117 -3.09 6.60 -21.69
C GLU A 117 -1.91 6.97 -20.78
N ALA A 118 -2.14 7.84 -19.79
CA ALA A 118 -1.12 8.31 -18.85
C ALA A 118 -0.53 7.15 -18.03
N LYS A 119 0.82 7.10 -17.97
CA LYS A 119 1.58 6.01 -17.30
C LYS A 119 2.27 6.44 -16.00
N ASP A 120 2.26 7.73 -15.70
CA ASP A 120 2.91 8.36 -14.55
C ASP A 120 2.02 8.41 -13.30
N GLY A 121 0.85 7.78 -13.34
CA GLY A 121 -0.12 7.79 -12.24
C GLY A 121 -1.04 9.02 -12.21
N THR A 122 -0.93 9.94 -13.18
CA THR A 122 -1.83 11.11 -13.30
C THR A 122 -3.12 10.79 -14.06
N GLY A 123 -3.25 9.56 -14.59
CA GLY A 123 -4.41 9.09 -15.32
C GLY A 123 -5.65 8.86 -14.45
N TYR A 124 -6.72 8.38 -15.09
CA TYR A 124 -7.96 8.06 -14.41
C TYR A 124 -7.80 6.89 -13.43
N LYS A 125 -8.38 7.03 -12.24
CA LYS A 125 -8.34 5.99 -11.19
C LYS A 125 -9.41 4.93 -11.39
N ASN A 126 -10.53 5.30 -12.00
CA ASN A 126 -11.63 4.41 -12.29
C ASN A 126 -12.43 4.90 -13.51
N VAL A 127 -13.29 4.03 -14.03
CA VAL A 127 -14.10 4.29 -15.23
C VAL A 127 -15.16 5.38 -15.01
N ARG A 128 -15.58 5.66 -13.77
CA ARG A 128 -16.57 6.71 -13.48
C ARG A 128 -15.99 8.11 -13.67
N GLU A 129 -14.69 8.29 -13.46
CA GLU A 129 -14.03 9.56 -13.74
C GLU A 129 -14.01 9.85 -15.25
N ILE A 130 -13.79 8.83 -16.10
CA ILE A 130 -13.91 8.95 -17.56
C ILE A 130 -15.35 9.32 -17.94
N TYR A 131 -16.33 8.64 -17.35
CA TYR A 131 -17.74 8.94 -17.56
C TYR A 131 -18.09 10.40 -17.23
N ALA A 132 -17.58 10.90 -16.10
CA ALA A 132 -17.79 12.28 -15.68
C ALA A 132 -17.18 13.28 -16.68
N ASP A 133 -15.94 13.07 -17.11
CA ASP A 133 -15.26 13.99 -18.03
C ASP A 133 -15.90 13.94 -19.44
N VAL A 134 -16.35 12.79 -19.96
CA VAL A 134 -17.08 12.74 -21.25
C VAL A 134 -18.41 13.51 -21.18
N ARG A 135 -19.17 13.38 -20.09
CA ARG A 135 -20.40 14.18 -19.92
C ARG A 135 -20.10 15.67 -19.82
N LEU A 136 -18.98 16.03 -19.19
CA LEU A 136 -18.57 17.42 -19.05
C LEU A 136 -18.32 18.07 -20.41
N VAL A 137 -17.71 17.36 -21.36
CA VAL A 137 -17.53 17.83 -22.75
C VAL A 137 -18.87 18.31 -23.33
N PHE A 138 -19.87 17.44 -23.32
CA PHE A 138 -21.17 17.77 -23.93
C PHE A 138 -21.98 18.78 -23.13
N LYS A 139 -21.92 18.72 -21.79
CA LYS A 139 -22.59 19.70 -20.93
C LYS A 139 -22.01 21.10 -21.09
N ASN A 140 -20.69 21.23 -21.22
CA ASN A 140 -20.06 22.51 -21.48
C ASN A 140 -20.49 23.07 -22.83
N ALA A 141 -20.50 22.24 -23.88
CA ALA A 141 -20.98 22.64 -25.18
C ALA A 141 -22.45 23.11 -25.15
N MET A 142 -23.33 22.38 -24.46
CA MET A 142 -24.73 22.79 -24.31
C MET A 142 -24.93 24.01 -23.40
N LYS A 143 -24.04 24.23 -22.43
CA LYS A 143 -24.08 25.40 -21.53
C LYS A 143 -23.67 26.68 -22.26
N TYR A 144 -22.66 26.58 -23.13
CA TYR A 144 -22.10 27.72 -23.84
C TYR A 144 -22.90 28.10 -25.10
N ASN A 145 -23.37 27.11 -25.86
CA ASN A 145 -24.04 27.32 -27.14
C ASN A 145 -25.56 27.30 -26.98
N ASP A 146 -26.27 28.13 -27.75
CA ASP A 146 -27.74 28.21 -27.75
C ASP A 146 -28.34 26.89 -28.26
N GLU A 147 -29.56 26.54 -27.81
CA GLU A 147 -30.20 25.26 -28.18
C GLU A 147 -30.42 25.07 -29.70
N LYS A 148 -30.36 26.15 -30.47
CA LYS A 148 -30.51 26.18 -31.92
C LYS A 148 -29.20 25.98 -32.67
N ASP A 149 -28.07 26.14 -31.99
CA ASP A 149 -26.76 26.00 -32.62
C ASP A 149 -26.47 24.53 -32.92
N ASP A 150 -25.87 24.27 -34.07
CA ASP A 150 -25.52 22.91 -34.49
C ASP A 150 -24.68 22.19 -33.43
N VAL A 151 -23.72 22.89 -32.80
CA VAL A 151 -22.86 22.34 -31.75
C VAL A 151 -23.67 21.89 -30.53
N HIS A 152 -24.70 22.62 -30.15
CA HIS A 152 -25.59 22.22 -29.06
C HIS A 152 -26.36 20.94 -29.42
N VAL A 153 -26.96 20.90 -30.61
CA VAL A 153 -27.71 19.72 -31.09
C VAL A 153 -26.81 18.49 -31.20
N MET A 154 -25.58 18.67 -31.70
CA MET A 154 -24.56 17.62 -31.79
C MET A 154 -24.18 17.09 -30.40
N ALA A 155 -23.93 17.99 -29.44
CA ALA A 155 -23.58 17.64 -28.07
C ALA A 155 -24.70 16.86 -27.38
N LYS A 156 -25.95 17.35 -27.47
CA LYS A 156 -27.12 16.68 -26.92
C LYS A 156 -27.29 15.27 -27.47
N THR A 157 -27.20 15.12 -28.80
CA THR A 157 -27.35 13.81 -29.47
C THR A 157 -26.26 12.83 -29.05
N LEU A 158 -25.01 13.28 -28.98
CA LEU A 158 -23.89 12.42 -28.58
C LEU A 158 -23.97 12.04 -27.10
N LEU A 159 -24.40 12.96 -26.23
CA LEU A 159 -24.62 12.68 -24.82
C LEU A 159 -25.71 11.61 -24.62
N GLU A 160 -26.83 11.72 -25.32
CA GLU A 160 -27.91 10.70 -25.24
C GLU A 160 -27.39 9.31 -25.64
N LYS A 161 -26.69 9.20 -26.77
CA LYS A 161 -26.09 7.93 -27.22
C LYS A 161 -25.04 7.38 -26.23
N PHE A 162 -24.28 8.28 -25.63
CA PHE A 162 -23.27 7.94 -24.63
C PHE A 162 -23.93 7.37 -23.37
N GLU A 163 -24.99 8.01 -22.85
CA GLU A 163 -25.73 7.54 -21.67
C GLU A 163 -26.39 6.17 -21.93
N GLU A 164 -27.00 5.97 -23.11
CA GLU A 164 -27.56 4.65 -23.49
C GLU A 164 -26.52 3.54 -23.44
N LYS A 165 -25.31 3.79 -23.97
CA LYS A 165 -24.20 2.84 -23.94
C LYS A 165 -23.66 2.64 -22.53
N TRP A 166 -23.60 3.71 -21.73
CA TRP A 166 -23.17 3.64 -20.34
C TRP A 166 -24.09 2.74 -19.51
N LEU A 167 -25.41 2.86 -19.68
CA LEU A 167 -26.39 2.01 -19.00
C LEU A 167 -26.15 0.51 -19.28
N GLN A 168 -25.74 0.15 -20.50
CA GLN A 168 -25.40 -1.22 -20.87
C GLN A 168 -24.11 -1.72 -20.19
N LEU A 169 -23.20 -0.80 -19.83
CA LEU A 169 -21.94 -1.11 -19.17
C LEU A 169 -22.04 -1.11 -17.64
N LEU A 170 -23.02 -0.40 -17.07
CA LEU A 170 -23.19 -0.28 -15.61
C LEU A 170 -23.10 -1.60 -14.84
N PRO A 171 -23.73 -2.72 -15.27
CA PRO A 171 -23.62 -3.99 -14.55
C PRO A 171 -22.18 -4.50 -14.47
N LYS A 172 -21.42 -4.39 -15.57
CA LYS A 172 -20.00 -4.81 -15.62
C LYS A 172 -19.12 -3.92 -14.76
N VAL A 173 -19.41 -2.61 -14.75
CA VAL A 173 -18.69 -1.65 -13.88
C VAL A 173 -18.93 -2.00 -12.41
N ALA A 174 -20.17 -2.24 -12.01
CA ALA A 174 -20.51 -2.59 -10.63
C ALA A 174 -19.91 -3.93 -10.19
N GLU A 175 -19.89 -4.93 -11.08
CA GLU A 175 -19.25 -6.22 -10.81
C GLU A 175 -17.73 -6.08 -10.60
N GLU A 176 -17.06 -5.32 -11.45
CA GLU A 176 -15.62 -5.06 -11.32
C GLU A 176 -15.28 -4.26 -10.05
N GLU A 177 -16.07 -3.24 -9.72
CA GLU A 177 -15.91 -2.47 -8.48
C GLU A 177 -16.01 -3.35 -7.25
N LYS A 178 -17.05 -4.20 -7.19
CA LYS A 178 -17.24 -5.14 -6.09
C LYS A 178 -16.07 -6.12 -5.97
N ARG A 179 -15.60 -6.68 -7.09
CA ARG A 179 -14.43 -7.59 -7.09
C ARG A 179 -13.20 -6.89 -6.51
N ARG A 180 -12.97 -5.64 -6.89
CA ARG A 180 -11.83 -4.85 -6.41
C ARG A 180 -11.90 -4.60 -4.90
N GLU A 181 -13.08 -4.29 -4.38
CA GLU A 181 -13.31 -4.13 -2.93
C GLU A 181 -13.03 -5.44 -2.17
N GLU A 182 -13.48 -6.58 -2.70
CA GLU A 182 -13.22 -7.89 -2.09
C GLU A 182 -11.73 -8.25 -2.10
N GLU A 183 -11.02 -7.95 -3.19
CA GLU A 183 -9.57 -8.14 -3.31
C GLU A 183 -8.79 -7.25 -2.33
N GLU A 184 -9.17 -5.98 -2.21
CA GLU A 184 -8.55 -5.04 -1.26
C GLU A 184 -8.80 -5.45 0.19
N ALA A 185 -10.03 -5.86 0.52
CA ALA A 185 -10.37 -6.37 1.85
C ALA A 185 -9.56 -7.63 2.20
N LYS A 186 -9.42 -8.55 1.25
CA LYS A 186 -8.59 -9.75 1.43
C LYS A 186 -7.12 -9.40 1.62
N ALA A 187 -6.58 -8.47 0.83
CA ALA A 187 -5.19 -8.02 0.98
C ALA A 187 -4.93 -7.38 2.35
N GLN A 188 -5.89 -6.59 2.86
CA GLN A 188 -5.81 -6.01 4.20
C GLN A 188 -5.85 -7.08 5.28
N LEU A 189 -6.71 -8.09 5.14
CA LEU A 189 -6.77 -9.21 6.07
C LEU A 189 -5.46 -10.02 6.08
N ASP A 190 -4.92 -10.34 4.91
CA ASP A 190 -3.65 -11.06 4.78
C ASP A 190 -2.48 -10.26 5.42
N MET A 191 -2.51 -8.93 5.28
CA MET A 191 -1.54 -8.04 5.94
C MET A 191 -1.67 -8.10 7.47
N GLN A 192 -2.90 -8.07 8.00
CA GLN A 192 -3.15 -8.19 9.43
C GLN A 192 -2.70 -9.55 9.99
N LEU A 193 -3.05 -10.65 9.31
CA LEU A 193 -2.62 -12.00 9.70
C LEU A 193 -1.10 -12.14 9.72
N THR A 194 -0.42 -11.54 8.73
CA THR A 194 1.05 -11.53 8.67
C THR A 194 1.64 -10.75 9.86
N GLN A 195 1.04 -9.62 10.21
CA GLN A 195 1.47 -8.80 11.33
C GLN A 195 1.25 -9.54 12.67
N GLU A 196 0.09 -10.20 12.84
CA GLU A 196 -0.23 -10.98 14.02
C GLU A 196 0.72 -12.18 14.18
N ALA A 197 1.02 -12.90 13.10
CA ALA A 197 1.99 -13.98 13.12
C ALA A 197 3.39 -13.50 13.53
N ALA A 198 3.80 -12.31 13.06
CA ALA A 198 5.06 -11.70 13.47
C ALA A 198 5.07 -11.36 14.98
N TYR A 199 3.99 -10.77 15.49
CA TYR A 199 3.86 -10.50 16.93
C TYR A 199 3.85 -11.78 17.77
N ALA A 200 3.15 -12.83 17.33
CA ALA A 200 3.12 -14.11 18.01
C ALA A 200 4.51 -14.76 18.08
N SER A 201 5.32 -14.64 17.03
CA SER A 201 6.71 -15.09 17.04
C SER A 201 7.53 -14.36 18.10
N ILE A 202 7.45 -13.02 18.13
CA ILE A 202 8.18 -12.20 19.12
C ILE A 202 7.77 -12.59 20.54
N ALA A 203 6.46 -12.72 20.82
CA ALA A 203 5.97 -13.12 22.12
C ALA A 203 6.48 -14.52 22.55
N ARG A 204 6.60 -15.45 21.59
CA ARG A 204 7.14 -16.78 21.85
C ARG A 204 8.62 -16.73 22.24
N ASP A 205 9.39 -15.91 21.53
CA ASP A 205 10.84 -15.77 21.77
C ASP A 205 11.10 -15.10 23.13
N THR A 206 10.38 -14.02 23.45
CA THR A 206 10.43 -13.39 24.78
C THR A 206 10.06 -14.36 25.91
N ARG A 207 9.05 -15.21 25.71
CA ARG A 207 8.67 -16.22 26.70
C ARG A 207 9.80 -17.23 26.95
N ASN A 208 10.50 -17.66 25.89
CA ASN A 208 11.61 -18.60 26.03
C ASN A 208 12.78 -17.96 26.79
N GLU A 209 13.11 -16.69 26.50
CA GLU A 209 14.14 -15.94 27.24
C GLU A 209 13.80 -15.80 28.74
N LEU A 210 12.52 -15.52 29.06
CA LEU A 210 12.06 -15.47 30.45
C LEU A 210 12.21 -16.82 31.17
N TYR A 211 11.94 -17.93 30.47
CA TYR A 211 12.11 -19.27 31.01
C TYR A 211 13.59 -19.56 31.32
N ASP A 212 14.49 -19.22 30.41
CA ASP A 212 15.93 -19.41 30.59
C ASP A 212 16.45 -18.57 31.78
N LEU A 213 15.95 -17.33 31.94
CA LEU A 213 16.26 -16.49 33.10
C LEU A 213 15.76 -17.08 34.42
N ASP A 214 14.54 -17.64 34.48
CA ASP A 214 14.01 -18.31 35.67
C ASP A 214 14.88 -19.51 36.07
N MET A 215 15.32 -20.31 35.09
CA MET A 215 16.23 -21.44 35.33
C MET A 215 17.57 -20.98 35.91
N HIS A 216 18.16 -19.92 35.36
CA HIS A 216 19.40 -19.35 35.89
C HIS A 216 19.23 -18.83 37.33
N LEU A 217 18.13 -18.12 37.63
CA LEU A 217 17.84 -17.62 38.97
C LEU A 217 17.70 -18.76 39.99
N ARG A 218 17.01 -19.85 39.62
CA ARG A 218 16.90 -21.05 40.48
C ARG A 218 18.27 -21.66 40.77
N GLN A 219 19.11 -21.80 39.74
CA GLN A 219 20.45 -22.35 39.89
C GLN A 219 21.34 -21.46 40.77
N LEU A 220 21.27 -20.15 40.59
CA LEU A 220 21.98 -19.19 41.42
C LEU A 220 21.53 -19.27 42.88
N LYS A 221 20.21 -19.32 43.12
CA LYS A 221 19.64 -19.47 44.47
C LYS A 221 20.16 -20.74 45.16
N VAL A 222 20.16 -21.88 44.48
CA VAL A 222 20.71 -23.13 45.02
C VAL A 222 22.20 -22.97 45.37
N THR A 223 22.96 -22.32 44.49
CA THR A 223 24.40 -22.11 44.68
C THR A 223 24.69 -21.21 45.87
N VAL A 224 23.97 -20.11 46.02
CA VAL A 224 24.09 -19.18 47.15
C VAL A 224 23.72 -19.89 48.45
N VAL A 225 22.58 -20.59 48.51
CA VAL A 225 22.17 -21.34 49.71
C VAL A 225 23.21 -22.38 50.11
N LYS A 226 23.79 -23.11 49.14
CA LYS A 226 24.89 -24.05 49.42
C LYS A 226 26.10 -23.32 50.02
N LYS A 227 26.57 -22.24 49.39
CA LYS A 227 27.71 -21.47 49.91
C LYS A 227 27.46 -20.89 51.30
N CYS A 228 26.25 -20.40 51.59
CA CYS A 228 25.89 -19.88 52.91
C CYS A 228 25.81 -20.97 54.00
N ARG A 229 25.49 -22.23 53.66
CA ARG A 229 25.49 -23.35 54.62
C ARG A 229 26.89 -23.84 55.01
N PHE A 230 27.91 -23.52 54.21
CA PHE A 230 29.31 -23.85 54.47
C PHE A 230 30.10 -22.66 55.03
N ALA A 231 29.42 -21.56 55.37
CA ALA A 231 30.05 -20.51 56.15
C ALA A 231 30.40 -21.07 57.54
N PRO A 232 31.65 -20.94 58.01
CA PRO A 232 32.05 -21.42 59.32
C PRO A 232 31.24 -20.74 60.42
N ASP A 233 30.98 -21.50 61.48
CA ASP A 233 30.31 -21.14 62.74
C ASP A 233 30.47 -19.65 63.15
N PRO A 234 29.40 -18.94 63.55
CA PRO A 234 29.47 -17.58 64.10
C PRO A 234 30.52 -17.39 65.21
N SER A 235 30.98 -18.47 65.86
CA SER A 235 32.06 -18.44 66.84
C SER A 235 33.43 -18.04 66.26
N LEU A 236 33.65 -18.13 64.95
CA LEU A 236 34.91 -17.73 64.29
C LEU A 236 35.00 -16.22 63.99
N LEU A 237 33.92 -15.45 64.21
CA LEU A 237 33.95 -13.98 64.17
C LEU A 237 34.65 -13.35 65.38
N TYR A 238 34.88 -14.10 66.46
CA TYR A 238 35.58 -13.61 67.65
C TYR A 238 37.10 -13.45 67.46
N PHE A 239 37.68 -14.04 66.41
CA PHE A 239 39.13 -13.97 66.18
C PHE A 239 39.60 -12.73 65.40
N PHE A 240 38.68 -11.92 64.86
CA PHE A 240 39.02 -10.70 64.10
C PHE A 240 38.77 -9.39 64.86
N LEU A 241 38.36 -9.44 66.13
CA LEU A 241 38.16 -8.25 66.99
C LEU A 241 39.17 -8.16 68.15
N ALA A 242 40.27 -8.91 68.11
CA ALA A 242 41.27 -8.95 69.17
C ALA A 242 42.71 -8.80 68.67
N GLU A 243 42.93 -7.92 67.70
CA GLU A 243 44.22 -7.25 67.42
C GLU A 243 43.94 -5.80 66.98
#